data_AF-A0AAW1PUR1-F1
#
_entry.id   AF-A0AAW1PUR1-F1
#
_cell.length_a   1.000
_cell.length_b   1.000
_cell.length_c   1.000
_cell.angle_alpha   90.00
_cell.angle_beta   90.00
_cell.angle_gamma   90.00
#
_symmetry.space_group_name_H-M   'P 1'
#
loop_
_entity.id
_entity.type
_entity.pdbx_description
1 polymer ?
#
loop_
_entity_poly.entity_id
_entity_poly.type
_entity_poly.pdbx_seq_one_letter_code
_entity_poly.pdbx_strand_id
1 'polypeptide(L)'
;MLVQSPTPVASSSPKHLDNSKTWERILSRLKTGLALFGLDVVSPLALGWYNSAVPPELGVCIPVAGSAGDRTFSVLIGNTKNVWRPFLEACQRDPSLLQEQHPLDAYVERTVQAVTETVLEGQSCRMFWAHAESEGLSGGNGSRYVAMQRMAAAIGMAYVDNNSHLALHPKYGPWFALRCVLVFDGVEYTGTKPSALKNPLSPETESYIRMAVRTARNPSSDNLSVLGPEEPPSFNAVRRRWHKWVAIRDAPCPGHPWRYTRDQLEYHYTRSRAVLEKALRQLKR
;
A
#
# COMPACT_ATOMS: atom_id res chain seq x y z
N MET A 1 -48.14 60.41 7.39
CA MET A 1 -47.79 59.01 7.71
C MET A 1 -46.84 58.53 6.62
N LEU A 2 -45.53 58.60 6.87
CA LEU A 2 -44.49 58.25 5.91
C LEU A 2 -43.99 56.83 6.20
N VAL A 3 -44.14 55.96 5.20
CA VAL A 3 -43.76 54.55 5.20
C VAL A 3 -42.24 54.46 5.12
N GLN A 4 -41.61 53.78 6.09
CA GLN A 4 -40.18 53.46 6.07
C GLN A 4 -39.95 52.19 5.23
N SER A 5 -39.10 52.30 4.21
CA SER A 5 -38.63 51.18 3.40
C SER A 5 -37.62 50.32 4.19
N PRO A 6 -37.65 48.99 4.06
CA PRO A 6 -36.75 48.10 4.78
C PRO A 6 -35.34 48.09 4.19
N THR A 7 -34.36 48.15 5.08
CA THR A 7 -32.91 48.05 4.82
C THR A 7 -32.55 46.65 4.31
N PRO A 8 -31.71 46.50 3.28
CA PRO A 8 -31.33 45.18 2.77
C PRO A 8 -30.33 44.50 3.72
N VAL A 9 -30.67 43.26 4.10
CA VAL A 9 -29.82 42.36 4.89
C VAL A 9 -28.67 41.90 4.01
N ALA A 10 -27.44 42.16 4.47
CA ALA A 10 -26.23 41.73 3.79
C ALA A 10 -26.17 40.21 3.67
N SER A 11 -26.11 39.71 2.43
CA SER A 11 -25.87 38.30 2.14
C SER A 11 -24.45 37.94 2.57
N SER A 12 -24.33 37.10 3.60
CA SER A 12 -23.05 36.52 3.99
C SER A 12 -22.59 35.52 2.93
N SER A 13 -21.59 35.89 2.14
CA SER A 13 -20.89 34.97 1.24
C SER A 13 -20.34 33.77 2.02
N PRO A 14 -20.33 32.56 1.44
CA PRO A 14 -19.77 31.39 2.10
C PRO A 14 -18.28 31.64 2.36
N LYS A 15 -17.85 31.41 3.61
CA LYS A 15 -16.45 31.47 4.00
C LYS A 15 -15.66 30.52 3.08
N HIS A 16 -14.83 31.09 2.20
CA HIS A 16 -13.81 30.33 1.48
C HIS A 16 -12.99 29.60 2.55
N LEU A 17 -13.12 28.26 2.62
CA LEU A 17 -12.17 27.46 3.36
C LEU A 17 -10.80 27.75 2.76
N ASP A 18 -9.83 28.07 3.62
CA ASP A 18 -8.44 28.20 3.24
C ASP A 18 -7.95 26.86 2.65
N ASN A 19 -7.95 26.78 1.32
CA ASN A 19 -7.58 25.59 0.56
C ASN A 19 -6.11 25.18 0.78
N SER A 20 -5.27 26.06 1.35
CA SER A 20 -3.84 25.81 1.54
C SER A 20 -3.53 24.63 2.48
N LYS A 21 -4.49 24.20 3.31
CA LYS A 21 -4.32 23.10 4.29
C LYS A 21 -5.25 21.91 4.10
N THR A 22 -6.01 21.85 3.00
CA THR A 22 -7.00 20.78 2.79
C THR A 22 -6.35 19.40 2.79
N TRP A 23 -5.26 19.21 2.05
CA TRP A 23 -4.58 17.92 1.97
C TRP A 23 -3.94 17.52 3.31
N GLU A 24 -3.37 18.47 4.07
CA GLU A 24 -2.76 18.22 5.38
C GLU A 24 -3.80 17.71 6.38
N ARG A 25 -4.99 18.32 6.39
CA ARG A 25 -6.11 17.91 7.24
C ARG A 25 -6.58 16.50 6.88
N ILE A 26 -6.77 16.22 5.59
CA ILE A 26 -7.16 14.87 5.11
C ILE A 26 -6.10 13.85 5.54
N LEU A 27 -4.82 14.13 5.28
CA LEU A 27 -3.72 13.24 5.64
C LEU A 27 -3.66 12.95 7.14
N SER A 28 -3.78 13.99 7.98
CA SER A 28 -3.75 13.87 9.43
C SER A 28 -4.88 12.96 9.95
N ARG A 29 -6.09 13.17 9.45
CA ARG A 29 -7.26 12.35 9.83
C ARG A 29 -7.16 10.93 9.31
N LEU A 30 -6.70 10.71 8.08
CA LEU A 30 -6.45 9.37 7.55
C LEU A 30 -5.41 8.63 8.39
N LYS A 31 -4.29 9.28 8.74
CA LYS A 31 -3.25 8.68 9.60
C LYS A 31 -3.84 8.22 10.94
N THR A 32 -4.59 9.09 11.62
CA THR A 32 -5.21 8.76 12.91
C THR A 32 -6.26 7.66 12.77
N GLY A 33 -7.16 7.77 11.79
CA GLY A 33 -8.25 6.82 11.59
C GLY A 33 -7.76 5.42 11.20
N LEU A 34 -6.82 5.34 10.25
CA LEU A 34 -6.30 4.06 9.74
C LEU A 34 -5.37 3.35 10.73
N ALA A 35 -4.62 4.10 11.55
CA ALA A 35 -3.71 3.52 12.54
C ALA A 35 -4.42 2.65 13.57
N LEU A 36 -5.67 2.98 13.95
CA LEU A 36 -6.49 2.18 14.86
C LEU A 36 -6.77 0.76 14.35
N PHE A 37 -6.70 0.57 13.03
CA PHE A 37 -6.96 -0.69 12.35
C PHE A 37 -5.66 -1.36 11.85
N GLY A 38 -4.51 -0.84 12.29
CA GLY A 38 -3.19 -1.35 11.93
C GLY A 38 -2.75 -1.06 10.50
N LEU A 39 -3.40 -0.09 9.84
CA LEU A 39 -3.01 0.48 8.54
C LEU A 39 -2.13 1.72 8.79
N ASP A 40 -0.89 1.47 9.19
CA ASP A 40 0.03 2.44 9.79
C ASP A 40 1.17 2.91 8.87
N VAL A 41 1.13 2.53 7.59
CA VAL A 41 2.00 3.10 6.55
C VAL A 41 1.13 4.02 5.69
N VAL A 42 1.25 5.33 5.89
CA VAL A 42 0.42 6.32 5.21
C VAL A 42 1.29 7.50 4.79
N SER A 43 1.51 7.63 3.48
CA SER A 43 2.36 8.69 2.94
C SER A 43 1.67 9.46 1.81
N PRO A 44 1.77 10.81 1.84
CA PRO A 44 1.22 11.64 0.79
C PRO A 44 2.14 11.68 -0.44
N LEU A 45 1.56 12.01 -1.59
CA LEU A 45 2.30 12.30 -2.81
C LEU A 45 1.49 13.19 -3.76
N ALA A 46 2.20 13.85 -4.69
CA ALA A 46 1.60 14.29 -5.94
C ALA A 46 1.53 13.11 -6.92
N LEU A 47 0.38 12.90 -7.55
CA LEU A 47 0.15 11.78 -8.47
C LEU A 47 1.17 11.73 -9.62
N GLY A 48 1.57 12.90 -10.13
CA GLY A 48 2.56 13.03 -11.18
C GLY A 48 3.91 12.39 -10.82
N TRP A 49 4.30 12.35 -9.53
CA TRP A 49 5.55 11.70 -9.14
C TRP A 49 5.55 10.20 -9.40
N TYR A 50 4.40 9.54 -9.22
CA TYR A 50 4.23 8.13 -9.58
C TYR A 50 4.21 7.99 -11.09
N ASN A 51 3.37 8.75 -11.80
CA ASN A 51 3.22 8.63 -13.24
C ASN A 51 4.55 8.84 -13.98
N SER A 52 5.39 9.80 -13.56
CA SER A 52 6.73 10.00 -14.13
C SER A 52 7.73 8.88 -13.80
N ALA A 53 7.48 8.08 -12.77
CA ALA A 53 8.35 6.96 -12.36
C ALA A 53 7.97 5.63 -13.02
N VAL A 54 6.87 5.60 -13.77
CA VAL A 54 6.38 4.45 -14.50
C VAL A 54 7.03 4.44 -15.90
N PRO A 55 7.79 3.40 -16.28
CA PRO A 55 8.40 3.32 -17.61
C PRO A 55 7.33 3.25 -18.71
N PRO A 56 7.45 3.99 -19.82
CA PRO A 56 6.45 3.98 -20.90
C PRO A 56 6.15 2.59 -21.47
N GLU A 57 7.16 1.72 -21.49
CA GLU A 57 7.11 0.35 -22.02
C GLU A 57 6.34 -0.63 -21.13
N LEU A 58 6.30 -0.37 -19.81
CA LEU A 58 5.71 -1.25 -18.80
C LEU A 58 4.41 -0.67 -18.21
N GLY A 59 4.06 0.54 -18.63
CA GLY A 59 3.48 1.49 -17.70
C GLY A 59 1.99 1.68 -17.78
N VAL A 60 1.30 1.34 -16.69
CA VAL A 60 -0.02 1.88 -16.37
C VAL A 60 0.10 3.04 -15.39
N CYS A 61 -0.17 4.23 -15.91
CA CYS A 61 -0.38 5.45 -15.16
C CYS A 61 -1.80 5.50 -14.61
N ILE A 62 -1.96 6.23 -13.51
CA ILE A 62 -3.30 6.58 -13.04
C ILE A 62 -3.67 7.88 -13.76
N PRO A 63 -4.82 7.95 -14.45
CA PRO A 63 -5.25 9.19 -15.10
C PRO A 63 -5.37 10.31 -14.09
N VAL A 64 -4.83 11.45 -14.48
CA VAL A 64 -5.05 12.72 -13.82
C VAL A 64 -6.46 13.20 -14.17
N ALA A 65 -7.22 13.58 -13.15
CA ALA A 65 -8.52 14.23 -13.32
C ALA A 65 -8.58 15.48 -12.43
N GLY A 66 -9.44 16.43 -12.80
CA GLY A 66 -9.57 17.70 -12.09
C GLY A 66 -8.47 18.73 -12.40
N SER A 67 -8.54 19.88 -11.71
CA SER A 67 -7.69 21.05 -11.99
C SER A 67 -6.29 20.96 -11.38
N ALA A 68 -6.06 20.04 -10.43
CA ALA A 68 -4.77 19.91 -9.76
C ALA A 68 -3.68 19.26 -10.64
N GLY A 69 -4.07 18.62 -11.75
CA GLY A 69 -3.11 18.08 -12.71
C GLY A 69 -2.17 17.04 -12.09
N ASP A 70 -0.89 17.09 -12.45
CA ASP A 70 0.17 16.26 -11.85
C ASP A 70 0.34 16.49 -10.34
N ARG A 71 -0.13 17.62 -9.80
CA ARG A 71 -0.11 17.92 -8.36
C ARG A 71 -1.33 17.37 -7.62
N THR A 72 -2.15 16.53 -8.25
CA THR A 72 -3.27 15.85 -7.59
C THR A 72 -2.79 15.12 -6.33
N PHE A 73 -3.38 15.45 -5.20
CA PHE A 73 -3.08 14.84 -3.92
C PHE A 73 -3.49 13.37 -3.91
N SER A 74 -2.54 12.52 -3.54
CA SER A 74 -2.75 11.09 -3.38
C SER A 74 -2.14 10.62 -2.07
N VAL A 75 -2.62 9.48 -1.57
CA VAL A 75 -2.14 8.88 -0.32
C VAL A 75 -1.88 7.39 -0.56
N LEU A 76 -0.62 6.98 -0.47
CA LEU A 76 -0.23 5.57 -0.48
C LEU A 76 -0.46 4.99 0.92
N ILE A 77 -1.24 3.91 0.98
CA ILE A 77 -1.62 3.21 2.21
C ILE A 77 -1.02 1.81 2.20
N GLY A 78 -0.54 1.41 3.37
CA GLY A 78 -0.02 0.10 3.66
C GLY A 78 -0.12 -0.23 5.13
N ASN A 79 0.53 -1.33 5.51
CA ASN A 79 0.55 -1.79 6.89
C ASN A 79 1.87 -2.45 7.27
N THR A 80 2.22 -2.35 8.55
CA THR A 80 3.27 -3.16 9.18
C THR A 80 2.67 -4.43 9.79
N LYS A 81 3.41 -5.08 10.71
CA LYS A 81 2.90 -6.19 11.53
C LYS A 81 1.64 -5.84 12.32
N ASN A 82 1.42 -4.56 12.60
CA ASN A 82 0.34 -4.07 13.45
C ASN A 82 -1.07 -4.35 12.92
N VAL A 83 -1.23 -4.65 11.62
CA VAL A 83 -2.54 -5.06 11.06
C VAL A 83 -3.08 -6.35 11.67
N TRP A 84 -2.20 -7.23 12.14
CA TRP A 84 -2.58 -8.62 12.43
C TRP A 84 -3.61 -8.73 13.53
N ARG A 85 -3.40 -8.05 14.65
CA ARG A 85 -4.32 -8.10 15.79
C ARG A 85 -5.68 -7.47 15.47
N PRO A 86 -5.77 -6.23 14.95
CA PRO A 86 -7.05 -5.64 14.51
C PRO A 86 -7.81 -6.50 13.50
N PHE A 87 -7.10 -7.11 12.54
CA PHE A 87 -7.69 -8.05 11.58
C PHE A 87 -8.29 -9.28 12.27
N LEU A 88 -7.56 -9.93 13.18
CA LEU A 88 -8.08 -11.08 13.91
C LEU A 88 -9.28 -10.71 14.80
N GLU A 89 -9.23 -9.57 15.47
CA GLU A 89 -10.35 -9.05 16.27
C GLU A 89 -11.57 -8.74 15.38
N ALA A 90 -11.35 -8.23 14.16
CA ALA A 90 -12.42 -8.02 13.19
C ALA A 90 -13.04 -9.34 12.72
N CYS A 91 -12.24 -10.38 12.45
CA CYS A 91 -12.76 -11.72 12.14
C CYS A 91 -13.56 -12.35 13.29
N GLN A 92 -13.25 -12.02 14.56
CA GLN A 92 -14.05 -12.46 15.70
C GLN A 92 -15.39 -11.72 15.79
N ARG A 93 -15.38 -10.41 15.53
CA ARG A 93 -16.57 -9.55 15.57
C ARG A 93 -17.51 -9.79 14.39
N ASP A 94 -16.95 -10.07 13.21
CA ASP A 94 -17.68 -10.32 11.97
C ASP A 94 -17.21 -11.65 11.35
N PRO A 95 -17.91 -12.76 11.65
CA PRO A 95 -17.62 -14.06 11.05
C PRO A 95 -17.80 -14.10 9.53
N SER A 96 -18.49 -13.13 8.90
CA SER A 96 -18.63 -13.09 7.43
C SER A 96 -17.27 -12.88 6.74
N LEU A 97 -16.34 -12.16 7.38
CA LEU A 97 -14.98 -11.99 6.88
C LEU A 97 -14.26 -13.32 6.69
N LEU A 98 -14.59 -14.34 7.48
CA LEU A 98 -13.98 -15.68 7.35
C LEU A 98 -14.52 -16.43 6.12
N GLN A 99 -15.65 -16.02 5.57
CA GLN A 99 -16.21 -16.62 4.36
C GLN A 99 -15.57 -16.07 3.08
N GLU A 100 -15.01 -14.86 3.15
CA GLU A 100 -14.31 -14.23 2.03
C GLU A 100 -13.19 -15.12 1.46
N GLN A 101 -13.00 -15.03 0.14
CA GLN A 101 -11.90 -15.73 -0.52
C GLN A 101 -10.54 -15.23 0.00
N HIS A 102 -10.44 -13.93 0.26
CA HIS A 102 -9.25 -13.25 0.75
C HIS A 102 -9.59 -12.37 1.97
N PRO A 103 -9.76 -12.97 3.17
CA PRO A 103 -10.28 -12.27 4.35
C PRO A 103 -9.52 -11.01 4.75
N LEU A 104 -8.19 -11.02 4.61
CA LEU A 104 -7.37 -9.86 4.95
C LEU A 104 -7.53 -8.74 3.94
N ASP A 105 -7.68 -9.05 2.66
CA ASP A 105 -7.88 -8.04 1.62
C ASP A 105 -9.27 -7.39 1.81
N ALA A 106 -10.32 -8.19 2.03
CA ALA A 106 -11.66 -7.71 2.36
C ALA A 106 -11.69 -6.85 3.64
N TYR A 107 -10.96 -7.25 4.69
CA TYR A 107 -10.82 -6.44 5.90
C TYR A 107 -10.20 -5.06 5.59
N VAL A 108 -9.13 -5.03 4.81
CA VAL A 108 -8.45 -3.77 4.44
C VAL A 108 -9.36 -2.89 3.61
N GLU A 109 -10.06 -3.43 2.61
CA GLU A 109 -10.98 -2.68 1.77
C GLU A 109 -12.11 -2.03 2.58
N ARG A 110 -12.86 -2.85 3.34
CA ARG A 110 -13.96 -2.38 4.19
C ARG A 110 -13.49 -1.32 5.19
N THR A 111 -12.29 -1.49 5.76
CA THR A 111 -11.70 -0.54 6.72
C THR A 111 -11.36 0.79 6.06
N VAL A 112 -10.63 0.77 4.94
CA VAL A 112 -10.24 2.00 4.24
C VAL A 112 -11.47 2.73 3.73
N GLN A 113 -12.46 2.01 3.21
CA GLN A 113 -13.73 2.60 2.80
C GLN A 113 -14.46 3.27 3.98
N ALA A 114 -14.67 2.56 5.09
CA ALA A 114 -15.36 3.14 6.25
C ALA A 114 -14.62 4.35 6.84
N VAL A 115 -13.29 4.30 6.93
CA VAL A 115 -12.48 5.43 7.43
C VAL A 115 -12.55 6.62 6.49
N THR A 116 -12.47 6.40 5.18
CA THR A 116 -12.55 7.49 4.19
C THR A 116 -13.94 8.14 4.20
N GLU A 117 -15.03 7.36 4.22
CA GLU A 117 -16.39 7.87 4.36
C GLU A 117 -16.56 8.75 5.62
N THR A 118 -15.93 8.36 6.73
CA THR A 118 -15.97 9.12 8.00
C THR A 118 -15.11 10.40 7.96
N VAL A 119 -13.93 10.34 7.35
CA VAL A 119 -12.91 11.40 7.43
C VAL A 119 -13.09 12.51 6.41
N LEU A 120 -13.67 12.19 5.25
CA LEU A 120 -13.57 13.04 4.06
C LEU A 120 -14.56 14.21 4.00
N GLU A 121 -15.52 14.33 4.92
CA GLU A 121 -16.43 15.51 5.04
C GLU A 121 -16.99 16.01 3.69
N GLY A 122 -17.40 15.10 2.80
CA GLY A 122 -17.93 15.43 1.47
C GLY A 122 -16.91 15.46 0.33
N GLN A 123 -15.62 15.21 0.60
CA GLN A 123 -14.63 14.94 -0.46
C GLN A 123 -14.77 13.51 -0.96
N SER A 124 -14.69 13.33 -2.28
CA SER A 124 -14.60 12.01 -2.91
C SER A 124 -13.14 11.66 -3.22
N CYS A 125 -12.83 10.36 -3.22
CA CYS A 125 -11.55 9.86 -3.72
C CYS A 125 -11.76 8.61 -4.57
N ARG A 126 -10.85 8.41 -5.52
CA ARG A 126 -10.73 7.14 -6.24
C ARG A 126 -9.77 6.23 -5.48
N MET A 127 -10.07 4.94 -5.45
CA MET A 127 -9.27 3.93 -4.74
C MET A 127 -8.71 2.92 -5.74
N PHE A 128 -7.41 2.67 -5.66
CA PHE A 128 -6.74 1.66 -6.48
C PHE A 128 -6.07 0.64 -5.56
N TRP A 129 -6.43 -0.63 -5.69
CA TRP A 129 -6.00 -1.70 -4.80
C TRP A 129 -4.77 -2.43 -5.33
N ALA A 130 -3.83 -2.77 -4.45
CA ALA A 130 -2.60 -3.47 -4.82
C ALA A 130 -2.83 -4.91 -5.30
N HIS A 131 -3.96 -5.50 -4.93
CA HIS A 131 -4.28 -6.91 -5.18
C HIS A 131 -5.34 -7.11 -6.27
N ALA A 132 -5.85 -6.04 -6.88
CA ALA A 132 -6.92 -6.08 -7.88
C ALA A 132 -6.54 -5.30 -9.13
N GLU A 133 -7.06 -5.75 -10.27
CA GLU A 133 -7.03 -4.96 -11.49
C GLU A 133 -7.84 -3.69 -11.31
N SER A 134 -7.40 -2.61 -11.94
CA SER A 134 -8.09 -1.34 -11.95
C SER A 134 -8.45 -0.97 -13.39
N GLU A 135 -9.72 -0.65 -13.59
CA GLU A 135 -10.17 -0.07 -14.85
C GLU A 135 -9.68 1.38 -14.98
N GLY A 136 -9.61 1.85 -16.22
CA GLY A 136 -9.28 3.24 -16.52
C GLY A 136 -7.81 3.62 -16.29
N LEU A 137 -6.90 2.69 -16.01
CA LEU A 137 -5.47 2.99 -16.08
C LEU A 137 -5.06 3.35 -17.53
N SER A 138 -4.13 4.30 -17.67
CA SER A 138 -3.67 4.78 -18.98
C SER A 138 -2.22 4.34 -19.26
N GLY A 139 -1.95 3.96 -20.52
CA GLY A 139 -0.62 3.50 -20.96
C GLY A 139 -0.43 1.97 -20.94
N GLY A 140 0.41 1.48 -21.86
CA GLY A 140 0.99 0.13 -21.87
C GLY A 140 0.07 -1.05 -22.26
N ASN A 141 0.55 -1.92 -23.14
CA ASN A 141 -0.16 -3.11 -23.66
C ASN A 141 -0.12 -4.33 -22.72
N GLY A 142 -0.40 -4.23 -21.40
CA GLY A 142 -0.45 -5.50 -20.64
C GLY A 142 -0.80 -5.54 -19.15
N SER A 143 -0.44 -4.55 -18.32
CA SER A 143 -0.76 -4.60 -16.88
C SER A 143 -2.05 -3.83 -16.59
N ARG A 144 -2.90 -4.34 -15.72
CA ARG A 144 -4.06 -3.59 -15.15
C ARG A 144 -3.86 -3.28 -13.67
N TYR A 145 -2.65 -3.43 -13.14
CA TYR A 145 -2.33 -3.21 -11.73
C TYR A 145 -1.46 -1.97 -11.53
N VAL A 146 -1.77 -1.18 -10.50
CA VAL A 146 -0.92 -0.05 -10.08
C VAL A 146 0.40 -0.57 -9.51
N ALA A 147 1.52 0.00 -9.98
CA ALA A 147 2.86 -0.40 -9.56
C ALA A 147 3.23 0.22 -8.19
N MET A 148 2.59 -0.27 -7.12
CA MET A 148 2.70 0.29 -5.76
C MET A 148 4.15 0.41 -5.26
N GLN A 149 5.02 -0.55 -5.57
CA GLN A 149 6.43 -0.49 -5.16
C GLN A 149 7.19 0.65 -5.85
N ARG A 150 6.89 0.92 -7.13
CA ARG A 150 7.43 2.08 -7.85
C ARG A 150 6.91 3.38 -7.24
N MET A 151 5.64 3.42 -6.85
CA MET A 151 5.08 4.55 -6.11
C MET A 151 5.84 4.80 -4.81
N ALA A 152 6.06 3.75 -4.00
CA ALA A 152 6.83 3.86 -2.76
C ALA A 152 8.27 4.37 -2.98
N ALA A 153 8.93 3.93 -4.05
CA ALA A 153 10.25 4.43 -4.44
C ALA A 153 10.22 5.90 -4.89
N ALA A 154 9.24 6.28 -5.71
CA ALA A 154 9.10 7.63 -6.24
C ALA A 154 8.88 8.70 -5.16
N ILE A 155 8.37 8.28 -4.00
CA ILE A 155 8.09 9.13 -2.84
C ILE A 155 9.13 8.96 -1.73
N GLY A 156 10.27 8.34 -2.00
CA GLY A 156 11.35 8.14 -1.02
C GLY A 156 10.94 7.32 0.21
N MET A 157 9.85 6.54 0.14
CA MET A 157 9.36 5.71 1.26
C MET A 157 10.18 4.44 1.40
N ALA A 158 10.56 3.82 0.28
CA ALA A 158 11.29 2.55 0.29
C ALA A 158 12.24 2.45 -0.90
N TYR A 159 13.39 1.81 -0.69
CA TYR A 159 14.26 1.37 -1.77
C TYR A 159 13.71 0.05 -2.35
N VAL A 160 13.57 -0.06 -3.67
CA VAL A 160 13.13 -1.31 -4.31
C VAL A 160 14.35 -2.06 -4.80
N ASP A 161 14.66 -3.20 -4.18
CA ASP A 161 15.79 -4.04 -4.56
C ASP A 161 15.52 -4.76 -5.88
N ASN A 162 16.43 -4.64 -6.84
CA ASN A 162 16.30 -5.24 -8.16
C ASN A 162 16.46 -6.76 -8.15
N ASN A 163 17.05 -7.34 -7.10
CA ASN A 163 17.32 -8.77 -7.02
C ASN A 163 16.13 -9.56 -6.45
N SER A 164 15.57 -9.10 -5.33
CA SER A 164 14.43 -9.71 -4.66
C SER A 164 13.07 -9.14 -5.07
N HIS A 165 13.07 -7.96 -5.69
CA HIS A 165 11.89 -7.12 -5.88
C HIS A 165 11.18 -6.76 -4.56
N LEU A 166 11.89 -6.76 -3.42
CA LEU A 166 11.35 -6.28 -2.15
C LEU A 166 11.49 -4.76 -2.04
N ALA A 167 10.48 -4.13 -1.44
CA ALA A 167 10.59 -2.74 -0.99
C ALA A 167 11.19 -2.74 0.42
N LEU A 168 12.25 -1.97 0.63
CA LEU A 168 13.01 -1.85 1.88
C LEU A 168 12.76 -0.47 2.49
N HIS A 169 11.89 -0.41 3.50
CA HIS A 169 11.61 0.81 4.24
C HIS A 169 12.70 1.05 5.30
N PRO A 170 13.24 2.27 5.47
CA PRO A 170 14.32 2.53 6.44
C PRO A 170 14.00 2.11 7.88
N LYS A 171 12.74 2.22 8.30
CA LYS A 171 12.27 1.83 9.65
C LYS A 171 11.79 0.39 9.76
N TYR A 172 11.18 -0.15 8.70
CA TYR A 172 10.45 -1.42 8.76
C TYR A 172 11.20 -2.55 8.05
N GLY A 173 12.33 -2.25 7.42
CA GLY A 173 12.97 -3.13 6.47
C GLY A 173 11.96 -3.55 5.40
N PRO A 174 11.96 -4.82 4.99
CA PRO A 174 10.93 -5.33 4.10
C PRO A 174 9.62 -5.68 4.83
N TRP A 175 9.48 -5.44 6.14
CA TRP A 175 8.36 -5.93 6.96
C TRP A 175 7.14 -5.01 6.99
N PHE A 176 6.71 -4.63 5.80
CA PHE A 176 5.45 -3.91 5.56
C PHE A 176 4.85 -4.37 4.23
N ALA A 177 3.58 -4.03 3.99
CA ALA A 177 2.89 -4.30 2.75
C ALA A 177 2.21 -3.01 2.27
N LEU A 178 2.17 -2.82 0.95
CA LEU A 178 1.41 -1.75 0.31
C LEU A 178 0.03 -2.31 -0.07
N ARG A 179 -1.03 -1.51 0.13
CA ARG A 179 -2.42 -1.98 0.05
C ARG A 179 -3.24 -1.24 -0.98
N CYS A 180 -3.18 0.09 -0.98
CA CYS A 180 -3.91 0.89 -1.94
C CYS A 180 -3.32 2.29 -2.06
N VAL A 181 -3.75 3.01 -3.09
CA VAL A 181 -3.59 4.46 -3.18
C VAL A 181 -4.96 5.11 -3.28
N LEU A 182 -5.16 6.18 -2.51
CA LEU A 182 -6.31 7.07 -2.61
C LEU A 182 -5.92 8.27 -3.47
N VAL A 183 -6.77 8.69 -4.40
CA VAL A 183 -6.54 9.83 -5.30
C VAL A 183 -7.66 10.85 -5.15
N PHE A 184 -7.31 12.10 -4.84
CA PHE A 184 -8.24 13.19 -4.54
C PHE A 184 -8.21 14.24 -5.66
N ASP A 185 -8.97 14.01 -6.73
CA ASP A 185 -8.92 14.80 -7.98
C ASP A 185 -9.18 16.31 -7.80
N GLY A 186 -9.89 16.71 -6.73
CA GLY A 186 -10.17 18.11 -6.38
C GLY A 186 -9.17 18.74 -5.41
N VAL A 187 -8.14 18.02 -4.98
CA VAL A 187 -7.21 18.47 -3.94
C VAL A 187 -5.79 18.54 -4.49
N GLU A 188 -5.18 19.70 -4.40
CA GLU A 188 -3.79 19.92 -4.78
C GLU A 188 -2.84 19.58 -3.63
N TYR A 189 -1.76 18.87 -3.95
CA TYR A 189 -0.66 18.59 -3.04
C TYR A 189 0.49 19.57 -3.26
N THR A 190 0.83 20.30 -2.19
CA THR A 190 1.85 21.35 -2.20
C THR A 190 3.15 20.95 -1.49
N GLY A 191 3.26 19.69 -1.05
CA GLY A 191 4.46 19.19 -0.40
C GLY A 191 5.64 18.99 -1.37
N THR A 192 6.85 18.94 -0.81
CA THR A 192 8.09 18.80 -1.58
C THR A 192 8.37 17.33 -1.92
N LYS A 193 8.90 17.08 -3.13
CA LYS A 193 9.31 15.73 -3.53
C LYS A 193 10.52 15.29 -2.71
N PRO A 194 10.44 14.20 -1.94
CA PRO A 194 11.59 13.67 -1.22
C PRO A 194 12.61 13.09 -2.21
N SER A 195 13.87 13.02 -1.77
CA SER A 195 14.93 12.36 -2.53
C SER A 195 14.71 10.84 -2.56
N ALA A 196 15.18 10.22 -3.64
CA ALA A 196 15.19 8.77 -3.74
C ALA A 196 16.11 8.17 -2.68
N LEU A 197 15.70 7.04 -2.09
CA LEU A 197 16.54 6.30 -1.15
C LEU A 197 17.68 5.59 -1.87
N LYS A 198 18.84 5.57 -1.24
CA LYS A 198 20.00 4.80 -1.70
C LYS A 198 19.83 3.32 -1.35
N ASN A 199 20.51 2.44 -2.09
CA ASN A 199 20.56 1.01 -1.77
C ASN A 199 21.13 0.81 -0.35
N PRO A 200 20.37 0.22 0.59
CA PRO A 200 20.84 -0.03 1.93
C PRO A 200 21.62 -1.35 2.06
N LEU A 201 21.66 -2.18 1.00
CA LEU A 201 22.26 -3.51 1.04
C LEU A 201 23.76 -3.47 0.77
N SER A 202 24.52 -4.34 1.46
CA SER A 202 25.91 -4.60 1.10
C SER A 202 25.99 -5.50 -0.14
N PRO A 203 27.10 -5.45 -0.91
CA PRO A 203 27.31 -6.33 -2.05
C PRO A 203 27.16 -7.83 -1.73
N GLU A 204 27.59 -8.25 -0.53
CA GLU A 204 27.48 -9.63 -0.04
C GLU A 204 26.02 -10.01 0.18
N THR A 205 25.23 -9.10 0.77
CA THR A 205 23.80 -9.29 1.02
C THR A 205 23.03 -9.39 -0.30
N GLU A 206 23.36 -8.54 -1.27
CA GLU A 206 22.78 -8.62 -2.62
C GLU A 206 23.11 -9.95 -3.31
N SER A 207 24.35 -10.43 -3.17
CA SER A 207 24.78 -11.72 -3.72
C SER A 207 24.02 -12.88 -3.10
N TYR A 208 23.88 -12.88 -1.77
CA TYR A 208 23.08 -13.87 -1.06
C TYR A 208 21.62 -13.84 -1.53
N ILE A 209 21.00 -12.67 -1.61
CA ILE A 209 19.62 -12.51 -2.06
C ILE A 209 19.43 -13.07 -3.47
N ARG A 210 20.32 -12.75 -4.42
CA ARG A 210 20.27 -13.31 -5.78
C ARG A 210 20.28 -14.84 -5.77
N MET A 211 21.16 -15.45 -4.99
CA MET A 211 21.25 -16.91 -4.87
C MET A 211 19.99 -17.50 -4.20
N ALA A 212 19.49 -16.85 -3.15
CA ALA A 212 18.31 -17.29 -2.42
C ALA A 212 17.04 -17.22 -3.30
N VAL A 213 16.87 -16.17 -4.11
CA VAL A 213 15.77 -16.04 -5.09
C VAL A 213 15.80 -17.18 -6.10
N ARG A 214 16.97 -17.46 -6.70
CA ARG A 214 17.13 -18.59 -7.64
C ARG A 214 16.74 -19.92 -6.99
N THR A 215 17.23 -20.14 -5.77
CA THR A 215 16.94 -21.36 -4.99
C THR A 215 15.47 -21.47 -4.59
N ALA A 216 14.78 -20.34 -4.34
CA ALA A 216 13.36 -20.32 -3.99
C ALA A 216 12.45 -20.56 -5.20
N ARG A 217 12.85 -20.11 -6.40
CA ARG A 217 12.13 -20.32 -7.66
C ARG A 217 12.24 -21.75 -8.17
N ASN A 218 13.44 -22.30 -8.25
CA ASN A 218 13.69 -23.58 -8.91
C ASN A 218 13.70 -24.76 -7.91
N PRO A 219 12.84 -25.77 -8.05
CA PRO A 219 12.88 -26.97 -7.21
C PRO A 219 14.11 -27.85 -7.52
N SER A 220 14.62 -27.80 -8.75
CA SER A 220 15.74 -28.61 -9.25
C SER A 220 17.12 -27.93 -9.14
N SER A 221 17.22 -26.83 -8.38
CA SER A 221 18.42 -25.97 -8.33
C SER A 221 19.63 -26.54 -7.58
N ASP A 222 19.72 -27.86 -7.42
CA ASP A 222 21.03 -28.50 -7.21
C ASP A 222 21.85 -28.50 -8.52
N ASN A 223 21.24 -28.19 -9.67
CA ASN A 223 21.93 -27.94 -10.94
C ASN A 223 21.77 -26.48 -11.41
N LEU A 224 22.90 -25.76 -11.45
CA LEU A 224 23.04 -24.31 -11.69
C LEU A 224 22.89 -23.86 -13.17
N SER A 225 22.41 -24.70 -14.10
CA SER A 225 22.72 -24.55 -15.53
C SER A 225 21.62 -23.98 -16.45
N VAL A 226 20.49 -23.48 -15.95
CA VAL A 226 19.44 -22.93 -16.84
C VAL A 226 19.24 -21.44 -16.58
N LEU A 227 19.78 -20.60 -17.46
CA LEU A 227 19.62 -19.14 -17.45
C LEU A 227 18.80 -18.72 -18.69
N GLY A 228 17.49 -18.57 -18.50
CA GLY A 228 16.59 -17.85 -19.42
C GLY A 228 15.90 -16.70 -18.67
N PRO A 229 15.17 -15.80 -19.36
CA PRO A 229 14.32 -14.82 -18.70
C PRO A 229 13.24 -15.56 -17.89
N GLU A 230 13.42 -15.62 -16.58
CA GLU A 230 12.55 -16.40 -15.70
C GLU A 230 11.21 -15.68 -15.49
N GLU A 231 10.11 -16.34 -15.87
CA GLU A 231 8.76 -15.90 -15.51
C GLU A 231 8.62 -15.76 -13.99
N PRO A 232 7.82 -14.78 -13.51
CA PRO A 232 7.55 -14.65 -12.09
C PRO A 232 6.87 -15.91 -11.53
N PRO A 233 7.24 -16.37 -10.32
CA PRO A 233 6.69 -17.61 -9.77
C PRO A 233 5.20 -17.47 -9.49
N SER A 234 4.42 -18.51 -9.83
CA SER A 234 3.01 -18.57 -9.45
C SER A 234 2.84 -18.54 -7.92
N PHE A 235 1.70 -18.03 -7.45
CA PHE A 235 1.37 -18.01 -6.02
C PHE A 235 1.49 -19.41 -5.38
N ASN A 236 1.07 -20.47 -6.09
CA ASN A 236 1.20 -21.85 -5.60
C ASN A 236 2.65 -22.29 -5.41
N ALA A 237 3.57 -21.87 -6.30
CA ALA A 237 5.00 -22.13 -6.14
C ALA A 237 5.57 -21.39 -4.93
N VAL A 238 5.17 -20.12 -4.73
CA VAL A 238 5.53 -19.33 -3.55
C VAL A 238 5.05 -20.00 -2.26
N ARG A 239 3.76 -20.36 -2.22
CA ARG A 239 3.12 -21.01 -1.07
C ARG A 239 3.82 -22.31 -0.65
N ARG A 240 4.20 -23.17 -1.60
CA ARG A 240 4.88 -24.45 -1.30
C ARG A 240 6.25 -24.26 -0.66
N ARG A 241 6.95 -23.16 -0.95
CA ARG A 241 8.33 -22.90 -0.51
C ARG A 241 8.42 -21.63 0.32
N TRP A 242 7.35 -21.29 1.03
CA TRP A 242 7.23 -19.99 1.69
C TRP A 242 8.38 -19.67 2.65
N HIS A 243 8.96 -20.66 3.32
CA HIS A 243 10.14 -20.49 4.18
C HIS A 243 11.36 -19.97 3.42
N LYS A 244 11.57 -20.36 2.15
CA LYS A 244 12.66 -19.82 1.32
C LYS A 244 12.41 -18.37 0.95
N TRP A 245 11.15 -18.01 0.68
CA TRP A 245 10.75 -16.62 0.42
C TRP A 245 10.86 -15.74 1.66
N VAL A 246 10.61 -16.31 2.84
CA VAL A 246 10.88 -15.66 4.12
C VAL A 246 12.38 -15.41 4.31
N ALA A 247 13.24 -16.37 4.00
CA ALA A 247 14.70 -16.20 4.12
C ALA A 247 15.22 -15.04 3.25
N ILE A 248 14.68 -14.88 2.03
CA ILE A 248 14.99 -13.73 1.17
C ILE A 248 14.57 -12.42 1.84
N ARG A 249 13.40 -12.39 2.50
CA ARG A 249 12.88 -11.21 3.21
C ARG A 249 13.61 -10.93 4.52
N ASP A 250 14.16 -11.95 5.18
CA ASP A 250 14.99 -11.80 6.38
C ASP A 250 16.41 -11.29 6.04
N ALA A 251 16.92 -11.59 4.84
CA ALA A 251 18.31 -11.33 4.45
C ALA A 251 18.79 -9.87 4.61
N PRO A 252 18.01 -8.82 4.24
CA PRO A 252 18.44 -7.44 4.45
C PRO A 252 18.75 -7.08 5.90
N CYS A 253 18.04 -7.70 6.85
CA CYS A 253 18.21 -7.44 8.28
C CYS A 253 17.64 -8.62 9.10
N PRO A 254 18.43 -9.66 9.37
CA PRO A 254 17.98 -10.81 10.14
C PRO A 254 17.53 -10.38 11.55
N GLY A 255 16.39 -10.90 12.01
CA GLY A 255 15.86 -10.57 13.34
C GLY A 255 15.27 -9.16 13.47
N HIS A 256 14.94 -8.51 12.35
CA HIS A 256 14.40 -7.15 12.34
C HIS A 256 13.21 -6.97 13.33
N PRO A 257 13.15 -5.89 14.14
CA PRO A 257 12.11 -5.71 15.17
C PRO A 257 10.67 -5.66 14.64
N TRP A 258 10.51 -5.25 13.38
CA TRP A 258 9.22 -5.18 12.69
C TRP A 258 8.81 -6.46 11.98
N ARG A 259 9.63 -7.51 12.06
CA ARG A 259 9.32 -8.82 11.52
C ARG A 259 7.97 -9.33 12.02
N TYR A 260 7.22 -9.95 11.12
CA TYR A 260 5.90 -10.52 11.43
C TYR A 260 6.05 -11.67 12.42
N THR A 261 5.03 -11.87 13.25
CA THR A 261 4.94 -13.07 14.10
C THR A 261 4.85 -14.32 13.21
N ARG A 262 5.16 -15.50 13.77
CA ARG A 262 5.19 -16.74 13.00
C ARG A 262 3.87 -17.02 12.28
N ASP A 263 2.75 -16.90 12.99
CA ASP A 263 1.42 -17.19 12.41
C ASP A 263 1.01 -16.14 11.37
N GLN A 264 1.30 -14.86 11.61
CA GLN A 264 1.08 -13.79 10.62
C GLN A 264 1.90 -14.05 9.34
N LEU A 265 3.19 -14.39 9.52
CA LEU A 265 4.10 -14.66 8.44
C LEU A 265 3.63 -15.82 7.57
N GLU A 266 3.33 -16.96 8.19
CA GLU A 266 2.83 -18.14 7.49
C GLU A 266 1.52 -17.84 6.77
N TYR A 267 0.59 -17.12 7.41
CA TYR A 267 -0.66 -16.72 6.78
C TYR A 267 -0.44 -15.85 5.53
N HIS A 268 0.45 -14.85 5.57
CA HIS A 268 0.70 -13.98 4.42
C HIS A 268 1.22 -14.73 3.18
N TYR A 269 2.03 -15.78 3.37
CA TYR A 269 2.55 -16.55 2.24
C TYR A 269 1.65 -17.71 1.81
N THR A 270 0.85 -18.26 2.72
CA THR A 270 0.07 -19.47 2.45
C THR A 270 -1.41 -19.22 2.23
N ARG A 271 -1.94 -18.11 2.76
CA ARG A 271 -3.37 -17.81 2.90
C ARG A 271 -4.15 -18.98 3.53
N SER A 272 -3.50 -19.72 4.43
CA SER A 272 -4.07 -20.94 5.04
C SER A 272 -5.16 -20.60 6.05
N ARG A 273 -6.38 -21.10 5.81
CA ARG A 273 -7.50 -20.98 6.77
C ARG A 273 -7.18 -21.65 8.11
N ALA A 274 -6.49 -22.79 8.09
CA ALA A 274 -6.08 -23.47 9.32
C ALA A 274 -5.13 -22.62 10.19
N VAL A 275 -4.24 -21.85 9.57
CA VAL A 275 -3.35 -20.92 10.30
C VAL A 275 -4.15 -19.76 10.87
N LEU A 276 -5.10 -19.22 10.10
CA LEU A 276 -6.01 -18.16 10.57
C LEU A 276 -6.84 -18.63 11.77
N GLU A 277 -7.46 -19.82 11.70
CA GLU A 277 -8.23 -20.41 12.80
C GLU A 277 -7.37 -20.65 14.05
N LYS A 278 -6.14 -21.14 13.87
CA LYS A 278 -5.18 -21.30 14.97
C LYS A 278 -4.88 -19.95 15.63
N ALA A 279 -4.59 -18.91 14.85
CA ALA A 279 -4.32 -17.57 15.38
C ALA A 279 -5.54 -16.98 16.13
N LEU A 280 -6.76 -17.20 15.61
CA LEU A 280 -7.99 -16.77 16.27
C LEU A 280 -8.23 -17.47 17.60
N ARG A 281 -7.88 -18.77 17.72
CA ARG A 281 -7.95 -19.50 19.00
C ARG A 281 -6.95 -18.98 20.02
N GLN A 282 -5.77 -18.55 19.59
CA GLN A 282 -4.75 -18.00 20.47
C GLN A 282 -5.10 -16.60 20.97
N LEU A 283 -5.79 -15.78 20.16
CA LEU A 283 -6.25 -14.45 20.58
C LEU A 283 -7.27 -14.49 21.73
N LYS A 284 -8.00 -15.60 21.89
CA LYS A 284 -8.99 -15.78 22.97
C LYS A 284 -8.37 -16.12 24.33
N ARG A 285 -7.06 -16.40 24.39
CA ARG A 285 -6.32 -16.71 25.61
C ARG A 285 -5.59 -15.49 26.11
#